data_AF-A0A2P1ERQ5-F1
#
_entry.id   AF-A0A2P1ERQ5-F1
#
_cell.length_a   1.000
_cell.length_b   1.000
_cell.length_c   1.000
_cell.angle_alpha   90.00
_cell.angle_beta   90.00
_cell.angle_gamma   90.00
#
_symmetry.space_group_name_H-M   'P 1'
#
loop_
_entity.id
_entity.type
_entity.pdbx_description
1 polymer ?
#
loop_
_entity_poly.entity_id
_entity_poly.type
_entity_poly.pdbx_seq_one_letter_code
_entity_poly.pdbx_strand_id
1 'polypeptide(L)' 'LSKGLFHRGISQSGNALDPWTLQEASLDKAKRLAVLTGCPVGTSREIIDCLKSRSAYKIADVIKEFFVH' A
#
# COMPACT_ATOMS: atom_id res chain seq x y z
N LEU A 1 -11.20 14.53 3.94
CA LEU A 1 -10.25 15.46 4.59
C LEU A 1 -9.88 16.69 3.72
N SER A 2 -10.61 17.01 2.64
CA SER A 2 -10.25 18.13 1.74
C SER A 2 -11.34 19.19 1.57
N LYS A 3 -12.40 19.13 2.39
CA LYS A 3 -13.56 20.01 2.28
C LYS A 3 -13.14 21.45 2.56
N GLY A 4 -13.41 22.36 1.61
CA GLY A 4 -13.12 23.79 1.73
C GLY A 4 -11.68 24.21 1.39
N LEU A 5 -10.82 23.29 0.95
CA LEU A 5 -9.41 23.61 0.66
C LEU A 5 -9.14 23.98 -0.82
N PHE A 6 -9.99 23.55 -1.75
CA PHE A 6 -9.77 23.72 -3.19
C PHE A 6 -11.04 24.18 -3.90
N HIS A 7 -10.88 25.05 -4.90
CA HIS A 7 -11.98 25.53 -5.75
C HIS A 7 -12.21 24.67 -6.98
N ARG A 8 -11.16 24.06 -7.55
CA ARG A 8 -11.19 23.24 -8.78
C ARG A 8 -10.09 22.17 -8.75
N GLY A 9 -10.23 21.13 -9.58
CA GLY A 9 -9.21 20.10 -9.81
C GLY A 9 -9.23 19.62 -11.25
N ILE A 10 -8.07 19.29 -11.81
CA ILE A 10 -7.90 18.73 -13.16
C ILE A 10 -7.13 17.43 -13.03
N SER A 11 -7.64 16.36 -13.63
CA SER A 11 -6.98 15.06 -13.68
C SER A 11 -6.49 14.81 -15.11
N GLN A 12 -5.20 14.57 -15.30
CA GLN A 12 -4.59 14.33 -16.61
C GLN A 12 -4.04 12.91 -16.67
N SER A 13 -4.47 12.14 -17.68
CA SER A 13 -4.01 10.77 -17.94
C SER A 13 -4.14 9.80 -16.76
N GLY A 14 -5.11 10.03 -15.88
CA GLY A 14 -5.44 9.16 -14.75
C GLY A 14 -6.57 9.74 -13.92
N ASN A 15 -7.38 8.92 -13.24
CA ASN A 15 -8.46 9.32 -12.34
C ASN A 15 -8.78 8.23 -11.29
N ALA A 16 -9.72 8.52 -10.37
CA ALA A 16 -10.06 7.65 -9.25
C ALA A 16 -10.76 6.34 -9.64
N LEU A 17 -11.34 6.26 -10.83
CA LEU A 17 -12.08 5.11 -11.34
C LEU A 17 -11.23 4.18 -12.20
N ASP A 18 -9.98 4.55 -12.49
CA ASP A 18 -9.09 3.68 -13.25
C ASP A 18 -8.83 2.38 -12.46
N PRO A 19 -8.73 1.23 -13.15
CA PRO A 19 -8.68 -0.09 -12.49
C PRO A 19 -7.44 -0.30 -11.61
N TRP A 20 -6.41 0.51 -11.80
CA TRP A 20 -5.15 0.45 -11.04
C TRP A 20 -5.10 1.41 -9.86
N THR A 21 -6.08 2.32 -9.70
CA THR A 21 -6.05 3.37 -8.67
C THR A 21 -6.49 2.86 -7.30
N LEU A 22 -7.48 1.97 -7.25
CA LEU A 22 -7.96 1.38 -6.00
C LEU A 22 -7.31 0.02 -5.76
N GLN A 23 -6.65 -0.14 -4.61
CA GLN A 23 -6.02 -1.39 -4.25
C GLN A 23 -7.04 -2.41 -3.73
N GLU A 24 -7.43 -3.35 -4.58
CA GLU A 24 -8.23 -4.51 -4.19
C GLU A 24 -7.44 -5.47 -3.29
N ALA A 25 -8.13 -6.24 -2.44
CA ALA A 25 -7.52 -7.22 -1.53
C ALA A 25 -6.34 -6.65 -0.71
N SER A 26 -6.49 -5.42 -0.23
CA SER A 26 -5.42 -4.67 0.46
C SER A 26 -4.86 -5.40 1.68
N LEU A 27 -5.71 -6.11 2.45
CA LEU A 27 -5.27 -6.91 3.59
C LEU A 27 -4.38 -8.08 3.18
N ASP A 28 -4.72 -8.79 2.09
CA ASP A 28 -3.93 -9.93 1.63
C ASP A 28 -2.58 -9.48 1.08
N LYS A 29 -2.56 -8.37 0.35
CA LYS A 29 -1.32 -7.74 -0.11
C LYS A 29 -0.46 -7.25 1.05
N ALA A 30 -1.07 -6.68 2.10
CA ALA A 30 -0.36 -6.30 3.32
C ALA A 30 0.21 -7.52 4.07
N LYS A 31 -0.55 -8.62 4.16
CA LYS A 31 -0.04 -9.89 4.72
C LYS A 31 1.12 -10.45 3.89
N ARG A 32 1.04 -10.41 2.56
CA ARG A 32 2.15 -10.83 1.67
C ARG A 32 3.39 -9.97 1.89
N LEU A 33 3.24 -8.65 1.99
CA LEU A 33 4.35 -7.75 2.31
C LEU A 33 4.96 -8.07 3.69
N ALA A 34 4.12 -8.34 4.69
CA ALA A 34 4.59 -8.73 6.02
C ALA A 34 5.42 -10.02 5.96
N VAL A 35 4.96 -11.06 5.25
CA VAL A 35 5.74 -12.30 5.06
C VAL A 35 7.09 -12.02 4.41
N LEU A 36 7.13 -11.27 3.31
CA LEU A 36 8.35 -10.95 2.57
C LEU A 36 9.36 -10.13 3.39
N THR A 37 8.88 -9.38 4.37
CA THR A 37 9.70 -8.54 5.26
C THR A 37 9.95 -9.15 6.64
N GLY A 38 9.53 -10.39 6.86
CA GLY A 38 9.71 -11.11 8.13
C GLY A 38 8.89 -10.52 9.27
N CYS A 39 7.66 -10.12 9.01
CA CYS A 39 6.69 -9.61 9.98
C CYS A 39 5.57 -10.62 10.26
N PRO A 40 4.99 -10.63 11.47
CA PRO A 40 3.86 -11.47 11.82
C PRO A 40 2.60 -11.07 11.03
N VAL A 41 1.68 -12.02 10.86
CA VAL A 41 0.42 -11.85 10.09
C VAL A 41 -0.84 -12.13 10.90
N GLY A 42 -0.73 -12.19 12.23
CA GLY A 42 -1.84 -12.50 13.13
C GLY A 42 -2.93 -11.43 13.11
N THR A 43 -2.58 -10.23 13.57
CA THR A 43 -3.50 -9.08 13.61
C THR A 43 -2.99 -7.92 12.76
N SER A 44 -3.91 -7.05 12.32
CA SER A 44 -3.54 -5.84 11.59
C SER A 44 -2.62 -4.92 12.41
N ARG A 45 -2.78 -4.89 13.74
CA ARG A 45 -1.92 -4.10 14.63
C ARG A 45 -0.48 -4.62 14.61
N GLU A 46 -0.28 -5.93 14.78
CA GLU A 46 1.06 -6.54 14.72
C GLU A 46 1.73 -6.36 13.37
N ILE A 47 0.96 -6.48 12.27
CA ILE A 47 1.45 -6.20 10.91
C ILE A 47 1.94 -4.74 10.83
N ILE A 48 1.13 -3.78 11.27
CA ILE A 48 1.45 -2.34 11.19
C ILE A 48 2.68 -2.02 12.04
N ASP A 49 2.71 -2.47 13.30
CA ASP A 49 3.78 -2.16 14.24
C ASP A 49 5.12 -2.74 13.75
N CYS A 50 5.11 -3.98 13.25
CA CYS A 50 6.30 -4.58 12.68
C CYS A 50 6.75 -3.87 11.40
N LEU A 51 5.85 -3.61 10.43
CA LEU A 51 6.21 -2.95 9.18
C LEU A 51 6.79 -1.55 9.42
N LYS A 52 6.24 -0.78 10.36
CA LYS A 52 6.77 0.54 10.76
C LYS A 52 8.17 0.48 11.38
N SER A 53 8.56 -0.65 11.95
CA SER A 53 9.91 -0.87 12.50
C SER A 53 10.94 -1.27 11.44
N ARG A 54 10.51 -1.69 10.24
CA ARG A 54 11.42 -2.07 9.15
C ARG A 54 11.99 -0.84 8.47
N SER A 55 13.21 -0.96 7.95
CA SER A 55 13.78 0.09 7.10
C SER A 55 12.95 0.24 5.82
N ALA A 56 12.85 1.48 5.33
CA ALA A 56 12.16 1.75 4.06
C ALA A 56 12.76 0.93 2.90
N TYR A 57 14.08 0.73 2.89
CA TYR A 57 14.76 -0.11 1.89
C TYR A 57 14.27 -1.56 1.91
N LYS A 58 14.14 -2.17 3.10
CA LYS A 58 13.65 -3.56 3.22
C LYS A 58 12.24 -3.71 2.65
N ILE A 59 11.40 -2.70 2.81
CA ILE A 59 10.05 -2.67 2.23
C ILE A 59 10.12 -2.46 0.72
N ALA A 60 10.95 -1.54 0.24
CA ALA A 60 11.10 -1.24 -1.18
C ALA A 60 11.67 -2.42 -2.00
N ASP A 61 12.64 -3.14 -1.45
CA ASP A 61 13.33 -4.26 -2.13
C ASP A 61 12.38 -5.40 -2.53
N VAL A 62 11.28 -5.58 -1.81
CA VAL A 62 10.32 -6.66 -2.04
C VAL A 62 9.14 -6.23 -2.93
N ILE A 63 9.08 -4.96 -3.36
CA ILE A 63 7.99 -4.45 -4.21
C ILE A 63 7.95 -5.19 -5.56
N LYS A 64 9.10 -5.59 -6.11
CA LYS A 64 9.19 -6.34 -7.37
C LYS A 64 8.34 -7.61 -7.38
N GLU A 65 8.10 -8.22 -6.21
CA GLU A 65 7.29 -9.43 -6.06
C GLU A 65 5.79 -9.19 -6.36
N PHE A 66 5.37 -7.92 -6.44
CA PHE A 66 3.99 -7.51 -6.76
C PHE A 66 3.80 -7.14 -8.23
N PHE A 67 4.88 -7.04 -9.03
CA PHE A 67 4.84 -6.67 -10.44
C PHE A 67 4.98 -7.85 -11.40
N VAL A 68 5.11 -9.08 -10.89
CA VAL A 68 5.18 -10.28 -11.73
C VAL A 68 3.77 -10.65 -12.20
N HIS A 69 3.45 -10.16 -13.39
CA HIS A 69 2.57 -10.82 -14.36
C HIS A 69 3.38 -11.11 -15.61
#